data_AF-A0A1B6J0M3-F1
#
_entry.id   AF-A0A1B6J0M3-F1
#
_cell.length_a   1.000
_cell.length_b   1.000
_cell.length_c   1.000
_cell.angle_alpha   90.00
_cell.angle_beta   90.00
_cell.angle_gamma   90.00
#
_symmetry.space_group_name_H-M   'P 1'
#
loop_
_entity.id
_entity.type
_entity.pdbx_description
1 polymer ?
#
loop_
_entity_poly.entity_id
_entity_poly.type
_entity_poly.pdbx_seq_one_letter_code
_entity_poly.pdbx_strand_id
1 'polypeptide(L)'
;MYSFEGEFRRTPEQNLSGASKKEKRDELLNRAHYERLKREECRRREKSTLTIQSYLRSYIVRQSQKNIHRQEFDATTKKVDLDPNSATLTLLVQKLLFFYKADVDTTRLIYICRIVLKHCKRLMVACMEDALWNFRLRKLLKICMSGFGSSLSREMVPTPLRIFEIVTSQGVLEKDIKLSKDRAIGFLLQMFKFLVSQGYLGHIRYLLDSTCPPLLSASPSPPTQLAECLYDLITRPLHLINLTQDTEYRQLVLEQMARQLLCVELSEPMTLFVLPALSADPQFPLRPLLHLLNSRKLPSTTWLLYSVLVLDHHLTFNTESELIDYLQVLAQLTKNFGQLLTPPSHEDDDDDDSDTEVVDN
;
A
#
# COMPACT_ATOMS: atom_id res chain seq x y z
N MET A 1 0.30 1.27 53.45
CA MET A 1 -0.29 2.58 53.12
C MET A 1 0.80 3.39 52.43
N TYR A 2 0.66 3.68 51.13
CA TYR A 2 1.59 4.59 50.42
C TYR A 2 1.13 6.03 50.70
N SER A 3 1.92 6.78 51.47
CA SER A 3 1.67 8.20 51.72
C SER A 3 2.10 9.00 50.48
N PHE A 4 1.14 9.68 49.85
CA PHE A 4 1.39 10.59 48.74
C PHE A 4 1.61 11.99 49.31
N GLU A 5 2.83 12.29 49.75
CA GLU A 5 3.25 13.64 50.12
C GLU A 5 3.61 14.43 48.85
N GLY A 6 2.60 14.73 48.04
CA GLY A 6 2.76 15.70 46.96
C GLY A 6 2.65 17.11 47.54
N GLU A 7 3.73 17.90 47.49
CA GLU A 7 3.66 19.34 47.73
C GLU A 7 2.66 19.98 46.75
N PHE A 8 1.45 20.23 47.21
CA PHE A 8 0.31 20.62 46.36
C PHE A 8 0.33 22.10 45.95
N ARG A 9 1.26 22.90 46.49
CA ARG A 9 1.38 24.33 46.18
C ARG A 9 2.84 24.74 46.05
N ARG A 10 3.23 25.23 44.87
CA ARG A 10 4.53 25.89 44.67
C ARG A 10 4.61 27.09 45.61
N THR A 11 5.49 27.04 46.59
CA THR A 11 5.89 28.22 47.37
C THR A 11 6.64 29.19 46.44
N PRO A 12 6.47 30.51 46.60
CA PRO A 12 7.21 31.47 45.80
C PRO A 12 8.71 31.33 46.09
N GLU A 13 9.50 30.95 45.08
CA GLU A 13 10.96 30.95 45.18
C GLU A 13 11.44 32.39 45.38
N GLN A 14 11.85 32.72 46.62
CA GLN A 14 12.46 34.01 46.92
C GLN A 14 13.92 34.00 46.47
N ASN A 15 14.24 34.79 45.43
CA ASN A 15 15.61 35.07 45.04
C ASN A 15 16.26 36.03 46.06
N LEU A 16 16.95 35.49 47.06
CA LEU A 16 17.64 36.24 48.12
C LEU A 16 18.93 36.96 47.68
N SER A 17 19.31 36.88 46.39
CA SER A 17 20.56 37.47 45.87
C SER A 17 20.57 39.00 45.76
N GLY A 18 19.43 39.68 45.94
CA GLY A 18 19.32 41.14 45.73
C GLY A 18 19.88 42.02 46.85
N ALA A 19 20.27 41.47 48.00
CA ALA A 19 20.45 42.27 49.22
C ALA A 19 21.86 42.84 49.46
N SER A 20 22.91 42.48 48.68
CA SER A 20 24.29 42.86 49.09
C SER A 20 25.31 43.22 48.01
N LYS A 21 25.01 43.17 46.70
CA LYS A 21 26.01 43.50 45.66
C LYS A 21 25.49 44.46 44.59
N LYS A 22 26.18 45.59 44.41
CA LYS A 22 26.05 46.46 43.22
C LYS A 22 26.71 45.75 42.03
N GLU A 23 26.00 44.84 41.38
CA GLU A 23 26.45 44.18 40.14
C GLU A 23 26.56 45.21 39.00
N LYS A 24 27.54 45.06 38.11
CA LYS A 24 27.64 45.91 36.90
C LYS A 24 26.46 45.60 35.98
N ARG A 25 25.96 46.61 35.25
CA ARG A 25 24.77 46.50 34.38
C ARG A 25 24.81 45.28 33.46
N ASP A 26 25.96 44.99 32.87
CA ASP A 26 26.11 43.88 31.92
C ASP A 26 26.08 42.49 32.60
N GLU A 27 26.61 42.40 33.83
CA GLU A 27 26.55 41.16 34.64
C GLU A 27 25.10 40.86 35.05
N LEU A 28 24.35 41.89 35.46
CA LEU A 28 22.92 41.78 35.77
C LEU A 28 22.10 41.34 34.55
N LEU A 29 22.38 41.92 33.38
CA LEU A 29 21.71 41.58 32.12
C LEU A 29 22.01 40.14 31.69
N ASN A 30 23.27 39.71 31.77
CA ASN A 30 23.68 38.34 31.46
C ASN A 30 23.02 37.34 32.39
N ARG A 31 23.01 37.60 33.70
CA ARG A 31 22.33 36.75 34.69
C ARG A 31 20.83 36.64 34.41
N ALA A 32 20.16 37.76 34.17
CA ALA A 32 18.74 37.78 33.82
C ALA A 32 18.45 37.00 32.53
N HIS A 33 19.33 37.09 31.53
CA HIS A 33 19.23 36.33 30.28
C HIS A 33 19.40 34.82 30.53
N TYR A 34 20.42 34.38 31.27
CA TYR A 34 20.62 32.98 31.62
C TYR A 34 19.46 32.40 32.44
N GLU A 35 18.90 33.16 33.38
CA GLU A 35 17.73 32.72 34.12
C GLU A 35 16.48 32.59 33.23
N ARG A 36 16.30 33.48 32.24
CA ARG A 36 15.22 33.36 31.24
C ARG A 36 15.40 32.10 30.40
N LEU A 37 16.61 31.86 29.88
CA LEU A 37 16.95 30.67 29.12
C LEU A 37 16.67 29.39 29.93
N LYS A 38 17.08 29.37 31.20
CA LYS A 38 16.81 28.24 32.12
C LYS A 38 15.31 28.00 32.32
N ARG A 39 14.51 29.06 32.50
CA ARG A 39 13.04 28.94 32.63
C ARG A 39 12.40 28.44 31.33
N GLU A 40 12.88 28.90 30.18
CA GLU A 40 12.41 28.42 28.87
C GLU A 40 12.77 26.96 28.64
N GLU A 41 13.99 26.53 29.00
CA GLU A 41 14.38 25.13 28.95
C GLU A 41 13.55 24.25 29.88
N CYS A 42 13.29 24.69 31.11
CA CYS A 42 12.42 23.97 32.04
C CYS A 42 11.00 23.84 31.48
N ARG A 43 10.40 24.91 30.96
CA ARG A 43 9.08 24.87 30.31
C ARG A 43 9.06 23.96 29.10
N ARG A 44 10.13 23.97 28.29
CA ARG A 44 10.28 23.07 27.14
C ARG A 44 10.32 21.62 27.59
N ARG A 45 11.11 21.30 28.62
CA ARG A 45 11.18 19.95 29.20
C ARG A 45 9.83 19.51 29.76
N GLU A 46 9.18 20.34 30.58
CA GLU A 46 7.83 20.06 31.12
C GLU A 46 6.82 19.80 30.00
N LYS A 47 6.79 20.66 28.96
CA LYS A 47 5.90 20.48 27.81
C LYS A 47 6.19 19.17 27.07
N SER A 48 7.45 18.86 26.78
CA SER A 48 7.86 17.61 26.15
C SER A 48 7.45 16.39 26.99
N THR A 49 7.66 16.43 28.31
CA THR A 49 7.24 15.37 29.23
C THR A 49 5.72 15.17 29.19
N LEU A 50 4.93 16.25 29.24
CA LEU A 50 3.47 16.16 29.17
C LEU A 50 2.99 15.58 27.83
N THR A 51 3.60 15.96 26.72
CA THR A 51 3.29 15.40 25.40
C THR A 51 3.60 13.90 25.33
N ILE A 52 4.75 13.47 25.86
CA ILE A 52 5.12 12.05 25.91
C ILE A 52 4.14 11.27 26.78
N GLN A 53 3.80 11.80 27.96
CA GLN A 53 2.87 11.14 28.90
C GLN A 53 1.46 11.01 28.32
N SER A 54 0.92 12.07 27.67
CA SER A 54 -0.41 12.02 27.07
C SER A 54 -0.47 11.05 25.89
N TYR A 55 0.60 10.99 25.10
CA TYR A 55 0.72 10.03 24.00
C TYR A 55 0.76 8.59 24.52
N LEU A 56 1.59 8.32 25.53
CA LEU A 56 1.73 6.99 26.14
C LEU A 56 0.42 6.51 26.76
N ARG A 57 -0.24 7.35 27.58
CA ARG A 57 -1.54 7.02 28.19
C ARG A 57 -2.58 6.71 27.11
N SER A 58 -2.63 7.54 26.06
CA SER A 58 -3.54 7.35 24.93
C SER A 58 -3.26 6.05 24.17
N TYR A 59 -1.99 5.70 23.96
CA TYR A 59 -1.58 4.44 23.34
C TYR A 59 -2.02 3.23 24.16
N ILE A 60 -1.74 3.23 25.47
CA ILE A 60 -2.12 2.15 26.39
C ILE A 60 -3.64 1.94 26.39
N VAL A 61 -4.42 3.04 26.51
CA VAL A 61 -5.88 2.96 26.49
C VAL A 61 -6.40 2.40 25.16
N ARG A 62 -5.88 2.88 24.02
CA ARG A 62 -6.26 2.33 22.70
C ARG A 62 -5.97 0.83 22.60
N GLN A 63 -4.82 0.38 23.10
CA GLN A 63 -4.47 -1.05 23.07
C GLN A 63 -5.39 -1.87 23.98
N SER A 64 -5.69 -1.37 25.18
CA SER A 64 -6.67 -1.99 26.08
C SER A 64 -8.05 -2.12 25.43
N GLN A 65 -8.54 -1.06 24.79
CA GLN A 65 -9.83 -1.08 24.09
C GLN A 65 -9.86 -2.07 22.92
N LYS A 66 -8.78 -2.13 22.12
CA LYS A 66 -8.66 -3.16 21.07
C LYS A 66 -8.73 -4.57 21.65
N ASN A 67 -8.11 -4.83 22.79
CA ASN A 67 -8.16 -6.13 23.45
C ASN A 67 -9.56 -6.47 23.99
N ILE A 68 -10.27 -5.50 24.59
CA ILE A 68 -11.66 -5.70 25.03
C ILE A 68 -12.53 -6.08 23.83
N HIS A 69 -12.43 -5.33 22.71
CA HIS A 69 -13.20 -5.62 21.51
C HIS A 69 -12.84 -6.96 20.84
N ARG A 70 -11.59 -7.44 20.95
CA ARG A 70 -11.22 -8.81 20.56
C ARG A 70 -11.96 -9.86 21.39
N GLN A 71 -11.97 -9.70 22.71
CA GLN A 71 -12.66 -10.64 23.61
C GLN A 71 -14.17 -10.65 23.34
N GLU A 72 -14.78 -9.48 23.12
CA GLU A 72 -16.19 -9.37 22.74
C GLU A 72 -16.49 -10.03 21.40
N PHE A 73 -15.60 -9.86 20.41
CA PHE A 73 -15.70 -10.54 19.12
C PHE A 73 -15.68 -12.06 19.29
N ASP A 74 -14.72 -12.58 20.06
CA ASP A 74 -14.61 -14.02 20.33
C ASP A 74 -15.82 -14.55 21.11
N ALA A 75 -16.34 -13.78 22.07
CA ALA A 75 -17.55 -14.14 22.80
C ALA A 75 -18.80 -14.13 21.90
N THR A 76 -18.88 -13.19 20.96
CA THR A 76 -19.99 -13.11 20.00
C THR A 76 -19.94 -14.26 19.03
N THR A 77 -18.78 -14.58 18.47
CA THR A 77 -18.62 -15.70 17.52
C THR A 77 -18.92 -17.07 18.14
N LYS A 78 -18.67 -17.27 19.44
CA LYS A 78 -19.07 -18.48 20.17
C LYS A 78 -20.57 -18.63 20.39
N LYS A 79 -21.31 -17.51 20.47
CA LYS A 79 -22.76 -17.49 20.74
C LYS A 79 -23.60 -17.55 19.47
N VAL A 80 -23.01 -17.24 18.33
CA VAL A 80 -23.70 -17.13 17.06
C VAL A 80 -23.60 -18.49 16.38
N ASP A 81 -24.74 -19.07 16.03
CA ASP A 81 -24.80 -20.24 15.15
C ASP A 81 -24.11 -19.94 13.80
N LEU A 82 -23.92 -20.96 12.95
CA LEU A 82 -23.24 -20.83 11.65
C LEU A 82 -23.85 -19.78 10.69
N ASP A 83 -24.96 -19.12 11.04
CA ASP A 83 -25.67 -18.11 10.25
C ASP A 83 -25.95 -16.82 11.04
N PRO A 84 -25.02 -15.84 11.06
CA PRO A 84 -25.23 -14.57 11.75
C PRO A 84 -26.31 -13.74 11.06
N ASN A 85 -27.21 -13.15 11.86
CA ASN A 85 -28.10 -12.11 11.36
C ASN A 85 -27.31 -10.87 10.84
N SER A 86 -27.94 -10.02 10.03
CA SER A 86 -27.29 -8.86 9.40
C SER A 86 -26.65 -7.89 10.40
N ALA A 87 -27.32 -7.64 11.53
CA ALA A 87 -26.81 -6.75 12.57
C ALA A 87 -25.56 -7.32 13.25
N THR A 88 -25.55 -8.63 13.52
CA THR A 88 -24.41 -9.34 14.12
C THR A 88 -23.24 -9.35 13.16
N LEU A 89 -23.48 -9.64 11.89
CA LEU A 89 -22.44 -9.58 10.86
C LEU A 89 -21.85 -8.17 10.73
N THR A 90 -22.71 -7.15 10.75
CA THR A 90 -22.29 -5.74 10.78
C THR A 90 -21.36 -5.48 11.97
N LEU A 91 -21.77 -5.89 13.17
CA LEU A 91 -21.01 -5.70 14.40
C LEU A 91 -19.66 -6.42 14.36
N LEU A 92 -19.64 -7.67 13.89
CA LEU A 92 -18.42 -8.47 13.78
C LEU A 92 -17.42 -7.83 12.81
N VAL A 93 -17.88 -7.40 11.63
CA VAL A 93 -17.02 -6.70 10.66
C VAL A 93 -16.50 -5.40 11.25
N GLN A 94 -17.36 -4.58 11.88
CA GLN A 94 -16.93 -3.34 12.52
C GLN A 94 -15.85 -3.55 13.59
N LYS A 95 -16.07 -4.52 14.50
CA LYS A 95 -15.09 -4.82 15.55
C LYS A 95 -13.78 -5.28 14.95
N LEU A 96 -13.80 -6.20 13.97
CA LEU A 96 -12.59 -6.65 13.28
C LEU A 96 -11.84 -5.46 12.67
N LEU A 97 -12.51 -4.60 11.90
CA LEU A 97 -11.90 -3.42 11.28
C LEU A 97 -11.29 -2.45 12.31
N PHE A 98 -11.82 -2.41 13.53
CA PHE A 98 -11.33 -1.55 14.61
C PHE A 98 -10.04 -2.10 15.27
N PHE A 99 -10.01 -3.38 15.61
CA PHE A 99 -8.90 -3.95 16.39
C PHE A 99 -7.83 -4.64 15.56
N TYR A 100 -8.09 -5.00 14.29
CA TYR A 100 -7.26 -5.89 13.48
C TYR A 100 -5.76 -5.57 13.56
N LYS A 101 -4.99 -6.61 13.85
CA LYS A 101 -3.53 -6.63 13.77
C LYS A 101 -3.11 -7.91 13.06
N ALA A 102 -2.32 -7.78 11.99
CA ALA A 102 -1.94 -8.90 11.11
C ALA A 102 -1.37 -10.10 11.88
N ASP A 103 -0.43 -9.86 12.80
CA ASP A 103 0.26 -10.92 13.56
C ASP A 103 -0.65 -11.75 14.50
N VAL A 104 -1.83 -11.23 14.87
CA VAL A 104 -2.67 -11.82 15.94
C VAL A 104 -4.06 -12.20 15.44
N ASP A 105 -4.60 -11.44 14.49
CA ASP A 105 -6.02 -11.49 14.12
C ASP A 105 -6.27 -12.14 12.75
N THR A 106 -5.27 -12.82 12.17
CA THR A 106 -5.36 -13.50 10.88
C THR A 106 -6.48 -14.54 10.83
N THR A 107 -6.59 -15.37 11.87
CA THR A 107 -7.63 -16.40 11.97
C THR A 107 -9.04 -15.80 12.07
N ARG A 108 -9.18 -14.67 12.79
CA ARG A 108 -10.44 -13.90 12.87
C ARG A 108 -10.80 -13.28 11.53
N LEU A 109 -9.81 -12.79 10.78
CA LEU A 109 -10.02 -12.30 9.42
C LEU A 109 -10.56 -13.42 8.52
N ILE A 110 -9.93 -14.59 8.50
CA ILE A 110 -10.38 -15.74 7.69
C ILE A 110 -11.81 -16.14 8.06
N TYR A 111 -12.13 -16.17 9.35
CA TYR A 111 -13.48 -16.45 9.83
C TYR A 111 -14.51 -15.46 9.24
N ILE A 112 -14.22 -14.15 9.31
CA ILE A 112 -15.09 -13.14 8.70
C ILE A 112 -15.17 -13.30 7.19
N CYS A 113 -14.04 -13.58 6.53
CA CYS A 113 -14.02 -13.82 5.10
C CYS A 113 -14.93 -14.99 4.70
N ARG A 114 -14.92 -16.10 5.45
CA ARG A 114 -15.81 -17.24 5.20
C ARG A 114 -17.29 -16.89 5.33
N ILE A 115 -17.65 -16.10 6.36
CA ILE A 115 -19.03 -15.63 6.54
C ILE A 115 -19.44 -14.68 5.42
N VAL A 116 -18.56 -13.75 5.04
CA VAL A 116 -18.81 -12.83 3.93
C VAL A 116 -19.03 -13.59 2.62
N LEU A 117 -18.23 -14.63 2.35
CA LEU A 117 -18.43 -15.51 1.20
C LEU A 117 -19.79 -16.22 1.25
N LYS A 118 -20.15 -16.79 2.39
CA LYS A 118 -21.44 -17.48 2.60
C LYS A 118 -22.64 -16.56 2.31
N HIS A 119 -22.55 -15.29 2.69
CA HIS A 119 -23.64 -14.31 2.53
C HIS A 119 -23.37 -13.27 1.43
N CYS A 120 -22.47 -13.56 0.49
CA CYS A 120 -21.95 -12.56 -0.43
C CYS A 120 -23.05 -11.87 -1.24
N LYS A 121 -24.03 -12.62 -1.77
CA LYS A 121 -25.14 -12.04 -2.55
C LYS A 121 -25.88 -10.93 -1.78
N ARG A 122 -26.25 -11.22 -0.53
CA ARG A 122 -26.95 -10.27 0.35
C ARG A 122 -26.07 -9.07 0.70
N LEU A 123 -24.80 -9.31 1.00
CA LEU A 123 -23.85 -8.25 1.34
C LEU A 123 -23.57 -7.32 0.16
N MET A 124 -23.50 -7.85 -1.05
CA MET A 124 -23.26 -7.04 -2.25
C MET A 124 -24.43 -6.09 -2.52
N VAL A 125 -25.68 -6.55 -2.34
CA VAL A 125 -26.87 -5.68 -2.37
C VAL A 125 -26.75 -4.59 -1.30
N ALA A 126 -26.41 -4.97 -0.06
CA ALA A 126 -26.24 -3.99 1.03
C ALA A 126 -25.11 -2.98 0.75
N CYS A 127 -24.02 -3.38 0.09
CA CYS A 127 -22.92 -2.49 -0.29
C CYS A 127 -23.30 -1.50 -1.41
N MET A 128 -24.40 -1.73 -2.12
CA MET A 128 -24.90 -0.83 -3.16
C MET A 128 -25.90 0.18 -2.60
N GLU A 129 -26.68 -0.23 -1.60
CA GLU A 129 -27.69 0.61 -0.95
C GLU A 129 -27.11 1.43 0.22
N ASP A 130 -26.13 0.87 0.95
CA ASP A 130 -25.52 1.50 2.12
C ASP A 130 -24.03 1.84 1.89
N ALA A 131 -23.73 3.13 1.87
CA ALA A 131 -22.38 3.68 1.74
C ALA A 131 -21.43 3.20 2.86
N LEU A 132 -21.93 2.96 4.06
CA LEU A 132 -21.14 2.45 5.19
C LEU A 132 -20.71 1.02 4.94
N TRP A 133 -21.59 0.17 4.42
CA TRP A 133 -21.25 -1.20 4.05
C TRP A 133 -20.24 -1.24 2.91
N ASN A 134 -20.41 -0.38 1.91
CA ASN A 134 -19.44 -0.22 0.84
C ASN A 134 -18.03 0.15 1.37
N PHE A 135 -17.97 1.11 2.31
CA PHE A 135 -16.73 1.48 2.98
C PHE A 135 -16.13 0.32 3.80
N ARG A 136 -16.93 -0.41 4.56
CA ARG A 136 -16.49 -1.58 5.35
C ARG A 136 -15.92 -2.66 4.45
N LEU A 137 -16.59 -2.99 3.35
CA LEU A 137 -16.11 -3.99 2.39
C LEU A 137 -14.78 -3.58 1.78
N ARG A 138 -14.63 -2.34 1.33
CA ARG A 138 -13.35 -1.79 0.84
C ARG A 138 -12.23 -1.91 1.88
N LYS A 139 -12.50 -1.53 3.14
CA LYS A 139 -11.52 -1.65 4.23
C LYS A 139 -11.18 -3.11 4.53
N LEU A 140 -12.14 -4.02 4.48
CA LEU A 140 -11.92 -5.45 4.65
C LEU A 140 -11.02 -6.00 3.53
N LEU A 141 -11.29 -5.65 2.27
CA LEU A 141 -10.44 -6.02 1.14
C LEU A 141 -9.03 -5.46 1.29
N LYS A 142 -8.87 -4.21 1.75
CA LYS A 142 -7.54 -3.64 2.05
C LYS A 142 -6.77 -4.49 3.07
N ILE A 143 -7.43 -4.92 4.14
CA ILE A 143 -6.83 -5.79 5.15
C ILE A 143 -6.42 -7.13 4.52
N CYS A 144 -7.29 -7.73 3.70
CA CYS A 144 -6.98 -8.95 2.95
C CYS A 144 -5.72 -8.80 2.09
N MET A 145 -5.59 -7.69 1.34
CA MET A 145 -4.40 -7.44 0.51
C MET A 145 -3.12 -7.38 1.34
N SER A 146 -3.15 -6.64 2.45
CA SER A 146 -1.97 -6.49 3.33
C SER A 146 -1.47 -7.82 3.88
N GLY A 147 -2.34 -8.82 3.99
CA GLY A 147 -1.98 -10.16 4.44
C GLY A 147 -1.14 -10.94 3.43
N PHE A 148 -1.26 -10.66 2.12
CA PHE A 148 -0.58 -11.43 1.07
C PHE A 148 0.95 -11.31 1.13
N GLY A 149 1.48 -10.19 1.67
CA GLY A 149 2.90 -9.85 1.61
C GLY A 149 3.80 -10.37 2.74
N SER A 150 3.28 -10.71 3.92
CA SER A 150 4.16 -10.95 5.09
C SER A 150 3.57 -11.70 6.28
N SER A 151 2.24 -11.87 6.39
CA SER A 151 1.62 -12.34 7.63
C SER A 151 0.65 -13.52 7.47
N LEU A 152 0.08 -13.74 6.27
CA LEU A 152 -0.72 -14.93 6.02
C LEU A 152 0.19 -16.12 5.71
N SER A 153 0.02 -17.22 6.46
CA SER A 153 0.49 -18.53 5.98
C SER A 153 -0.12 -18.77 4.60
N ARG A 154 0.64 -19.42 3.70
CA ARG A 154 0.19 -19.74 2.33
C ARG A 154 -1.17 -20.45 2.31
N GLU A 155 -1.46 -21.25 3.33
CA GLU A 155 -2.73 -21.96 3.53
C GLU A 155 -3.93 -21.04 3.77
N MET A 156 -3.69 -19.80 4.21
CA MET A 156 -4.70 -18.83 4.61
C MET A 156 -5.09 -17.86 3.50
N VAL A 157 -4.31 -17.82 2.40
CA VAL A 157 -4.50 -16.96 1.23
C VAL A 157 -5.75 -17.29 0.39
N PRO A 158 -6.17 -18.56 0.20
CA PRO A 158 -7.27 -18.89 -0.71
C PRO A 158 -8.62 -18.24 -0.34
N THR A 159 -8.92 -18.12 0.96
CA THR A 159 -10.22 -17.56 1.40
C THR A 159 -10.33 -16.06 1.10
N PRO A 160 -9.36 -15.19 1.49
CA PRO A 160 -9.35 -13.81 1.04
C PRO A 160 -9.34 -13.64 -0.49
N LEU A 161 -8.56 -14.46 -1.21
CA LEU A 161 -8.49 -14.40 -2.68
C LEU A 161 -9.87 -14.64 -3.33
N ARG A 162 -10.60 -15.64 -2.81
CA ARG A 162 -11.96 -15.94 -3.29
C ARG A 162 -12.93 -14.77 -3.13
N ILE A 163 -12.75 -13.92 -2.11
CA ILE A 163 -13.58 -12.71 -1.96
C ILE A 163 -13.28 -11.73 -3.09
N PHE A 164 -12.00 -11.52 -3.44
CA PHE A 164 -11.65 -10.67 -4.58
C PHE A 164 -12.29 -11.18 -5.85
N GLU A 165 -12.16 -12.48 -6.14
CA GLU A 165 -12.76 -13.09 -7.33
C GLU A 165 -14.27 -12.83 -7.42
N ILE A 166 -15.01 -13.00 -6.33
CA ILE A 166 -16.46 -12.85 -6.35
C ILE A 166 -16.87 -11.37 -6.39
N VAL A 167 -16.29 -10.53 -5.52
CA VAL A 167 -16.69 -9.11 -5.36
C VAL A 167 -16.31 -8.27 -6.58
N THR A 168 -15.22 -8.62 -7.26
CA THR A 168 -14.73 -7.88 -8.44
C THR A 168 -15.18 -8.49 -9.76
N SER A 169 -15.95 -9.57 -9.76
CA SER A 169 -16.42 -10.20 -10.99
C SER A 169 -17.66 -9.51 -11.53
N GLN A 170 -17.56 -8.94 -12.73
CA GLN A 170 -18.70 -8.39 -13.46
C GLN A 170 -19.78 -9.46 -13.71
N GLY A 171 -19.39 -10.69 -14.06
CA GLY A 171 -20.33 -11.77 -14.34
C GLY A 171 -21.17 -12.17 -13.12
N VAL A 172 -20.57 -12.15 -11.92
CA VAL A 172 -21.31 -12.40 -10.67
C VAL A 172 -22.29 -11.27 -10.38
N LEU A 173 -21.87 -10.02 -10.55
CA LEU A 173 -22.74 -8.86 -10.34
C LEU A 173 -23.97 -8.89 -11.26
N GLU A 174 -23.77 -9.20 -12.54
CA GLU A 174 -24.84 -9.24 -13.53
C GLU A 174 -25.73 -10.48 -13.38
N LYS A 175 -25.16 -11.69 -13.25
CA LYS A 175 -25.93 -12.95 -13.25
C LYS A 175 -26.51 -13.29 -11.89
N ASP A 176 -25.70 -13.23 -10.83
CA ASP A 176 -26.11 -13.69 -9.50
C ASP A 176 -26.87 -12.62 -8.72
N ILE A 177 -26.47 -11.36 -8.86
CA ILE A 177 -27.06 -10.22 -8.13
C ILE A 177 -28.08 -9.49 -9.01
N LYS A 178 -28.20 -9.85 -10.29
CA LYS A 178 -29.19 -9.32 -11.26
C LYS A 178 -29.09 -7.81 -11.44
N LEU A 179 -27.88 -7.27 -11.45
CA LEU A 179 -27.67 -5.85 -11.76
C LEU A 179 -27.74 -5.57 -13.24
N SER A 180 -28.17 -4.35 -13.57
CA SER A 180 -27.91 -3.80 -14.90
C SER A 180 -26.40 -3.61 -15.10
N LYS A 181 -25.95 -3.80 -16.35
CA LYS A 181 -24.55 -3.67 -16.75
C LYS A 181 -23.93 -2.34 -16.29
N ASP A 182 -24.64 -1.23 -16.47
CA ASP A 182 -24.12 0.10 -16.09
C ASP A 182 -23.91 0.27 -14.59
N ARG A 183 -24.83 -0.28 -13.77
CA ARG A 183 -24.69 -0.24 -12.31
C ARG A 183 -23.55 -1.16 -11.82
N ALA A 184 -23.39 -2.32 -12.45
CA ALA A 184 -22.28 -3.22 -12.16
C ALA A 184 -20.92 -2.56 -12.47
N ILE A 185 -20.80 -1.93 -13.66
CA ILE A 185 -19.61 -1.16 -14.05
C ILE A 185 -19.38 -0.02 -13.05
N GLY A 186 -20.39 0.79 -12.73
CA GLY A 186 -20.27 1.89 -11.78
C GLY A 186 -19.76 1.45 -10.40
N PHE A 187 -20.26 0.32 -9.89
CA PHE A 187 -19.77 -0.28 -8.63
C PHE A 187 -18.31 -0.73 -8.73
N LEU A 188 -17.96 -1.44 -9.81
CA LEU A 188 -16.60 -1.94 -10.02
C LEU A 188 -15.60 -0.80 -10.17
N LEU A 189 -15.95 0.28 -10.88
CA LEU A 189 -15.10 1.47 -10.99
C LEU A 189 -14.79 2.06 -9.62
N GLN A 190 -15.79 2.28 -8.76
CA GLN A 190 -15.56 2.79 -7.42
C GLN A 190 -14.73 1.84 -6.55
N MET A 191 -14.95 0.53 -6.69
CA MET A 191 -14.20 -0.49 -5.98
C MET A 191 -12.73 -0.49 -6.40
N PHE A 192 -12.46 -0.55 -7.70
CA PHE A 192 -11.10 -0.59 -8.23
C PHE A 192 -10.37 0.74 -8.06
N LYS A 193 -11.03 1.92 -8.15
CA LYS A 193 -10.42 3.20 -7.76
C LYS A 193 -9.82 3.12 -6.37
N PHE A 194 -10.58 2.59 -5.41
CA PHE A 194 -10.09 2.38 -4.06
C PHE A 194 -8.96 1.34 -4.02
N LEU A 195 -9.19 0.12 -4.51
CA LEU A 195 -8.22 -0.98 -4.38
C LEU A 195 -6.87 -0.64 -5.03
N VAL A 196 -6.89 -0.09 -6.24
CA VAL A 196 -5.68 0.29 -6.99
C VAL A 196 -4.93 1.41 -6.27
N SER A 197 -5.63 2.41 -5.72
CA SER A 197 -4.99 3.44 -4.88
C SER A 197 -4.31 2.87 -3.62
N GLN A 198 -4.73 1.69 -3.15
CA GLN A 198 -4.16 1.02 -1.98
C GLN A 198 -3.09 -0.02 -2.36
N GLY A 199 -2.64 -0.08 -3.61
CA GLY A 199 -1.56 -0.96 -4.05
C GLY A 199 -2.00 -2.34 -4.52
N TYR A 200 -3.25 -2.52 -4.94
CA TYR A 200 -3.81 -3.80 -5.36
C TYR A 200 -2.92 -4.59 -6.33
N LEU A 201 -2.46 -3.97 -7.42
CA LEU A 201 -1.69 -4.66 -8.46
C LEU A 201 -0.35 -5.19 -7.92
N GLY A 202 0.34 -4.42 -7.08
CA GLY A 202 1.58 -4.83 -6.42
C GLY A 202 1.39 -6.03 -5.48
N HIS A 203 0.28 -6.09 -4.74
CA HIS A 203 0.00 -7.23 -3.87
C HIS A 203 -0.34 -8.50 -4.65
N ILE A 204 -1.10 -8.38 -5.75
CA ILE A 204 -1.41 -9.53 -6.63
C ILE A 204 -0.15 -10.04 -7.32
N ARG A 205 0.71 -9.13 -7.79
CA ARG A 205 2.03 -9.46 -8.34
C ARG A 205 2.89 -10.21 -7.33
N TYR A 206 3.00 -9.71 -6.10
CA TYR A 206 3.76 -10.40 -5.04
C TYR A 206 3.24 -11.83 -4.83
N LEU A 207 1.92 -12.00 -4.83
CA LEU A 207 1.31 -13.32 -4.68
C LEU A 207 1.64 -14.23 -5.86
N LEU A 208 1.62 -13.71 -7.09
CA LEU A 208 2.02 -14.45 -8.28
C LEU A 208 3.49 -14.88 -8.20
N ASP A 209 4.38 -13.95 -7.87
CA ASP A 209 5.83 -14.19 -7.76
C ASP A 209 6.16 -15.26 -6.71
N SER A 210 5.40 -15.30 -5.61
CA SER A 210 5.62 -16.26 -4.52
C SER A 210 4.94 -17.63 -4.72
N THR A 211 3.96 -17.74 -5.62
CA THR A 211 3.16 -18.96 -5.80
C THR A 211 3.34 -19.63 -7.16
N CYS A 212 3.83 -18.91 -8.17
CA CYS A 212 4.08 -19.48 -9.48
C CYS A 212 5.27 -20.46 -9.42
N PRO A 213 5.14 -21.68 -9.95
CA PRO A 213 6.27 -22.57 -10.12
C PRO A 213 7.25 -22.02 -11.17
N PRO A 214 8.51 -22.49 -11.19
CA PRO A 214 9.47 -22.16 -12.24
C PRO A 214 8.93 -22.48 -13.63
N LEU A 215 9.21 -21.60 -14.59
CA LEU A 215 8.74 -21.63 -15.96
C LEU A 215 9.89 -21.94 -16.91
N LEU A 216 9.65 -22.80 -17.90
CA LEU A 216 10.69 -23.23 -18.84
C LEU A 216 10.88 -22.27 -20.01
N SER A 217 9.81 -21.62 -20.45
CA SER A 217 9.81 -20.73 -21.62
C SER A 217 8.68 -19.71 -21.54
N ALA A 218 8.80 -18.64 -22.33
CA ALA A 218 7.74 -17.65 -22.45
C ALA A 218 6.49 -18.28 -23.08
N SER A 219 5.34 -18.10 -22.43
CA SER A 219 4.04 -18.60 -22.89
C SER A 219 2.92 -17.71 -22.37
N PRO A 220 1.94 -17.33 -23.22
CA PRO A 220 0.74 -16.62 -22.76
C PRO A 220 -0.23 -17.53 -22.00
N SER A 221 -0.03 -18.86 -22.03
CA SER A 221 -0.90 -19.81 -21.35
C SER A 221 -0.58 -19.88 -19.85
N PRO A 222 -1.60 -19.89 -18.97
CA PRO A 222 -1.38 -19.94 -17.54
C PRO A 222 -0.70 -21.25 -17.12
N PRO A 223 0.37 -21.19 -16.31
CA PRO A 223 1.09 -22.39 -15.86
C PRO A 223 0.31 -23.20 -14.83
N THR A 224 -0.59 -22.55 -14.07
CA THR A 224 -1.45 -23.18 -13.06
C THR A 224 -2.79 -22.45 -13.01
N GLN A 225 -3.83 -23.09 -12.45
CA GLN A 225 -5.13 -22.46 -12.23
C GLN A 225 -5.03 -21.22 -11.32
N LEU A 226 -4.14 -21.25 -10.31
CA LEU A 226 -3.92 -20.09 -9.45
C LEU A 226 -3.31 -18.93 -10.24
N ALA A 227 -2.32 -19.20 -11.10
CA ALA A 227 -1.73 -18.18 -11.97
C ALA A 227 -2.77 -17.59 -12.94
N GLU A 228 -3.68 -18.41 -13.47
CA GLU A 228 -4.82 -17.95 -14.27
C GLU A 228 -5.74 -17.01 -13.47
N CYS A 229 -6.12 -17.39 -12.24
CA CYS A 229 -6.94 -16.55 -11.36
C CYS A 229 -6.25 -15.22 -11.03
N LEU A 230 -4.94 -15.24 -10.74
CA LEU A 230 -4.17 -14.03 -10.43
C LEU A 230 -4.02 -13.13 -11.66
N TYR A 231 -3.82 -13.71 -12.85
CA TYR A 231 -3.79 -12.98 -14.10
C TYR A 231 -5.14 -12.30 -14.38
N ASP A 232 -6.25 -13.02 -14.25
CA ASP A 232 -7.61 -12.47 -14.36
C ASP A 232 -7.83 -11.30 -13.37
N LEU A 233 -7.35 -11.43 -12.13
CA LEU A 233 -7.40 -10.35 -11.15
C LEU A 233 -6.55 -9.11 -11.55
N ILE A 234 -5.44 -9.28 -12.25
CA ILE A 234 -4.62 -8.20 -12.80
C ILE A 234 -5.36 -7.50 -13.97
N THR A 235 -6.00 -8.27 -14.85
CA THR A 235 -6.60 -7.75 -16.08
C THR A 235 -7.97 -7.12 -15.89
N ARG A 236 -8.78 -7.57 -14.92
CA ARG A 236 -10.10 -6.97 -14.60
C ARG A 236 -10.13 -5.43 -14.54
N PRO A 237 -9.28 -4.75 -13.74
CA PRO A 237 -9.28 -3.30 -13.71
C PRO A 237 -8.87 -2.66 -15.05
N LEU A 238 -8.05 -3.36 -15.85
CA LEU A 238 -7.59 -2.92 -17.17
C LEU A 238 -8.71 -3.04 -18.21
N HIS A 239 -9.43 -4.17 -18.24
CA HIS A 239 -10.56 -4.37 -19.17
C HIS A 239 -11.70 -3.38 -18.93
N LEU A 240 -11.91 -2.98 -17.67
CA LEU A 240 -12.89 -1.95 -17.32
C LEU A 240 -12.60 -0.58 -17.95
N ILE A 241 -11.35 -0.29 -18.34
CA ILE A 241 -10.99 0.96 -19.02
C ILE A 241 -11.73 1.08 -20.35
N ASN A 242 -11.90 -0.04 -21.08
CA ASN A 242 -12.59 -0.04 -22.37
C ASN A 242 -14.11 0.12 -22.24
N LEU A 243 -14.64 -0.03 -21.02
CA LEU A 243 -16.08 0.01 -20.71
C LEU A 243 -16.50 1.35 -20.07
N THR A 244 -15.58 2.29 -19.87
CA THR A 244 -15.83 3.56 -19.20
C THR A 244 -15.21 4.75 -19.92
N GLN A 245 -15.82 5.92 -19.76
CA GLN A 245 -15.25 7.20 -20.21
C GLN A 245 -14.53 7.95 -19.07
N ASP A 246 -14.49 7.38 -17.87
CA ASP A 246 -13.85 7.97 -16.70
C ASP A 246 -12.33 8.06 -16.89
N THR A 247 -11.87 9.26 -17.24
CA THR A 247 -10.46 9.53 -17.50
C THR A 247 -9.61 9.46 -16.23
N GLU A 248 -10.17 9.81 -15.07
CA GLU A 248 -9.46 9.70 -13.79
C GLU A 248 -9.22 8.23 -13.43
N TYR A 249 -10.23 7.37 -13.59
CA TYR A 249 -10.08 5.93 -13.42
C TYR A 249 -8.99 5.37 -14.33
N ARG A 250 -9.07 5.69 -15.63
CA ARG A 250 -8.11 5.23 -16.63
C ARG A 250 -6.68 5.64 -16.28
N GLN A 251 -6.47 6.91 -15.92
CA GLN A 251 -5.14 7.39 -15.52
C GLN A 251 -4.63 6.67 -14.27
N LEU A 252 -5.46 6.59 -13.23
CA LEU A 252 -5.09 5.93 -11.97
C LEU A 252 -4.67 4.47 -12.19
N VAL A 253 -5.46 3.70 -12.94
CA VAL A 253 -5.19 2.27 -13.17
C VAL A 253 -3.92 2.06 -13.98
N LEU A 254 -3.78 2.76 -15.11
CA LEU A 254 -2.61 2.63 -15.99
C LEU A 254 -1.33 3.12 -15.30
N GLU A 255 -1.39 4.20 -14.54
CA GLU A 255 -0.25 4.73 -13.79
C GLU A 255 0.21 3.75 -12.70
N GLN A 256 -0.72 3.16 -11.94
CA GLN A 256 -0.38 2.16 -10.94
C GLN A 256 0.07 0.84 -11.55
N MET A 257 -0.50 0.43 -12.69
CA MET A 257 -0.03 -0.73 -13.44
C MET A 257 1.40 -0.53 -13.90
N ALA A 258 1.71 0.60 -14.55
CA ALA A 258 3.06 0.93 -14.98
C ALA A 258 4.04 0.93 -13.79
N ARG A 259 3.68 1.58 -12.67
CA ARG A 259 4.57 1.64 -11.49
C ARG A 259 4.78 0.31 -10.80
N GLN A 260 3.72 -0.47 -10.57
CA GLN A 260 3.78 -1.66 -9.71
C GLN A 260 4.13 -2.93 -10.50
N LEU A 261 3.83 -2.98 -11.79
CA LEU A 261 4.06 -4.15 -12.64
C LEU A 261 5.24 -3.96 -13.59
N LEU A 262 5.38 -2.79 -14.22
CA LEU A 262 6.31 -2.62 -15.35
C LEU A 262 7.62 -1.90 -14.99
N CYS A 263 7.59 -0.98 -14.02
CA CYS A 263 8.78 -0.21 -13.62
C CYS A 263 9.70 -0.96 -12.64
N VAL A 264 9.17 -1.94 -11.91
CA VAL A 264 9.92 -2.73 -10.92
C VAL A 264 10.59 -3.90 -11.63
N GLU A 265 11.75 -4.33 -11.11
CA GLU A 265 12.50 -5.50 -11.59
C GLU A 265 11.59 -6.68 -11.89
N LEU A 266 11.59 -7.15 -13.13
CA LEU A 266 10.66 -8.17 -13.59
C LEU A 266 11.09 -9.54 -13.08
N SER A 267 10.18 -10.19 -12.37
CA SER A 267 10.32 -11.57 -11.94
C SER A 267 10.11 -12.52 -13.13
N GLU A 268 10.55 -13.77 -12.98
CA GLU A 268 10.36 -14.81 -13.99
C GLU A 268 8.87 -15.02 -14.39
N PRO A 269 7.88 -15.06 -13.47
CA PRO A 269 6.47 -15.11 -13.86
C PRO A 269 6.00 -13.89 -14.65
N MET A 270 6.55 -12.71 -14.36
CA MET A 270 6.22 -11.49 -15.09
C MET A 270 6.75 -11.52 -16.53
N THR A 271 8.01 -11.97 -16.72
CA THR A 271 8.65 -12.02 -18.04
C THR A 271 8.14 -13.17 -18.91
N LEU A 272 7.93 -14.35 -18.31
CA LEU A 272 7.62 -15.57 -19.07
C LEU A 272 6.12 -15.88 -19.17
N PHE A 273 5.26 -15.27 -18.34
CA PHE A 273 3.82 -15.50 -18.39
C PHE A 273 3.01 -14.21 -18.53
N VAL A 274 3.09 -13.28 -17.56
CA VAL A 274 2.17 -12.12 -17.53
C VAL A 274 2.35 -11.20 -18.74
N LEU A 275 3.58 -10.82 -19.08
CA LEU A 275 3.82 -9.95 -20.24
C LEU A 275 3.42 -10.60 -21.57
N PRO A 276 3.80 -11.87 -21.86
CA PRO A 276 3.28 -12.58 -23.03
C PRO A 276 1.74 -12.67 -23.07
N ALA A 277 1.10 -12.95 -21.92
CA ALA A 277 -0.35 -13.03 -21.82
C ALA A 277 -1.03 -11.68 -22.06
N LEU A 278 -0.50 -10.58 -21.50
CA LEU A 278 -0.99 -9.22 -21.75
C LEU A 278 -0.80 -8.81 -23.22
N SER A 279 0.31 -9.21 -23.83
CA SER A 279 0.59 -8.94 -25.26
C SER A 279 -0.43 -9.66 -26.16
N ALA A 280 -0.82 -10.88 -25.80
CA ALA A 280 -1.82 -11.66 -26.52
C ALA A 280 -3.28 -11.26 -26.23
N ASP A 281 -3.53 -10.41 -25.22
CA ASP A 281 -4.88 -10.01 -24.80
C ASP A 281 -5.41 -8.84 -25.64
N PRO A 282 -6.46 -9.04 -26.48
CA PRO A 282 -6.98 -8.00 -27.35
C PRO A 282 -7.68 -6.87 -26.59
N GLN A 283 -8.04 -7.07 -25.31
CA GLN A 283 -8.65 -6.04 -24.48
C GLN A 283 -7.60 -5.20 -23.73
N PHE A 284 -6.32 -5.50 -23.86
CA PHE A 284 -5.28 -4.76 -23.18
C PHE A 284 -5.17 -3.32 -23.71
N PRO A 285 -5.29 -2.27 -22.85
CA PRO A 285 -5.35 -0.88 -23.29
C PRO A 285 -3.95 -0.28 -23.55
N LEU A 286 -3.21 -0.83 -24.52
CA LEU A 286 -1.84 -0.40 -24.87
C LEU A 286 -1.77 1.04 -25.38
N ARG A 287 -2.67 1.46 -26.29
CA ARG A 287 -2.69 2.84 -26.79
C ARG A 287 -2.91 3.87 -25.66
N PRO A 288 -3.92 3.70 -24.78
CA PRO A 288 -4.03 4.52 -23.57
C PRO A 288 -2.78 4.51 -22.67
N LEU A 289 -2.09 3.38 -22.56
CA LEU A 289 -0.85 3.29 -21.79
C LEU A 289 0.26 4.14 -22.41
N LEU A 290 0.50 4.05 -23.72
CA LEU A 290 1.51 4.85 -24.42
C LEU A 290 1.27 6.35 -24.25
N HIS A 291 0.02 6.78 -24.41
CA HIS A 291 -0.36 8.17 -24.18
C HIS A 291 -0.12 8.62 -22.73
N LEU A 292 -0.36 7.73 -21.76
CA LEU A 292 -0.03 8.01 -20.35
C LEU A 292 1.48 8.15 -20.13
N LEU A 293 2.30 7.28 -20.76
CA LEU A 293 3.75 7.33 -20.64
C LEU A 293 4.34 8.64 -21.18
N ASN A 294 3.77 9.20 -22.27
CA ASN A 294 4.18 10.51 -22.79
C ASN A 294 3.72 11.68 -21.91
N SER A 295 2.54 11.58 -21.31
CA SER A 295 1.96 12.69 -20.53
C SER A 295 2.42 12.76 -19.08
N ARG A 296 2.82 11.62 -18.48
CA ARG A 296 3.21 11.52 -17.07
C ARG A 296 4.69 11.19 -16.94
N LYS A 297 5.35 11.84 -15.98
CA LYS A 297 6.72 11.49 -15.57
C LYS A 297 6.71 10.22 -14.72
N LEU A 298 6.87 9.08 -15.36
CA LEU A 298 7.14 7.81 -14.70
C LEU A 298 8.65 7.55 -14.65
N PRO A 299 9.13 6.73 -13.70
CA PRO A 299 10.52 6.28 -13.70
C PRO A 299 10.80 5.55 -15.01
N SER A 300 11.66 6.13 -15.83
CA SER A 300 12.15 5.44 -17.01
C SER A 300 13.10 4.36 -16.50
N THR A 301 12.72 3.09 -16.62
CA THR A 301 13.52 1.93 -16.19
C THR A 301 13.73 0.99 -17.37
N THR A 302 14.80 0.19 -17.34
CA THR A 302 15.05 -0.84 -18.36
C THR A 302 13.92 -1.85 -18.43
N TRP A 303 13.30 -2.16 -17.28
CA TRP A 303 12.14 -3.03 -17.16
C TRP A 303 10.90 -2.49 -17.84
N LEU A 304 10.65 -1.17 -17.71
CA LEU A 304 9.54 -0.52 -18.40
C LEU A 304 9.77 -0.53 -19.92
N LEU A 305 11.00 -0.28 -20.37
CA LEU A 305 11.35 -0.39 -21.79
C LEU A 305 11.11 -1.81 -22.32
N TYR A 306 11.66 -2.82 -21.65
CA TYR A 306 11.46 -4.22 -22.01
C TYR A 306 9.97 -4.57 -22.09
N SER A 307 9.20 -4.17 -21.08
CA SER A 307 7.75 -4.42 -21.04
C SER A 307 7.02 -3.81 -22.23
N VAL A 308 7.32 -2.54 -22.57
CA VAL A 308 6.71 -1.86 -23.73
C VAL A 308 7.04 -2.60 -25.03
N LEU A 309 8.29 -3.04 -25.22
CA LEU A 309 8.71 -3.77 -26.42
C LEU A 309 8.02 -5.14 -26.54
N VAL A 310 7.82 -5.86 -25.43
CA VAL A 310 7.10 -7.15 -25.44
C VAL A 310 5.61 -6.97 -25.76
N LEU A 311 5.01 -5.88 -25.26
CA LEU A 311 3.60 -5.56 -25.49
C LEU A 311 3.33 -5.06 -26.92
N ASP A 312 4.35 -4.59 -27.64
CA ASP A 312 4.25 -4.05 -28.99
C ASP A 312 3.97 -5.11 -30.08
N HIS A 313 4.01 -6.41 -29.77
CA HIS A 313 4.06 -7.46 -30.79
C HIS A 313 2.87 -7.49 -31.77
N HIS A 314 1.73 -6.89 -31.41
CA HIS A 314 0.52 -6.79 -32.23
C HIS A 314 0.06 -5.34 -32.50
N LEU A 315 0.91 -4.34 -32.26
CA LEU A 315 0.54 -2.95 -32.42
C LEU A 315 0.51 -2.57 -33.90
N THR A 316 -0.68 -2.24 -34.38
CA THR A 316 -0.88 -1.61 -35.69
C THR A 316 -1.14 -0.12 -35.50
N PHE A 317 -0.35 0.71 -36.18
CA PHE A 317 -0.50 2.17 -36.17
C PHE A 317 -1.49 2.58 -37.26
N ASN A 318 -2.65 3.09 -36.85
CA ASN A 318 -3.67 3.53 -37.80
C ASN A 318 -3.53 5.03 -38.14
N THR A 319 -2.82 5.77 -37.30
CA THR A 319 -2.58 7.20 -37.46
C THR A 319 -1.11 7.53 -37.23
N GLU A 320 -0.62 8.59 -37.88
CA GLU A 320 0.73 9.11 -37.67
C GLU A 320 0.92 9.58 -36.22
N SER A 321 -0.12 10.11 -35.59
CA SER A 321 -0.10 10.51 -34.17
C SER A 321 0.20 9.35 -33.23
N GLU A 322 -0.37 8.16 -33.48
CA GLU A 322 -0.10 6.97 -32.65
C GLU A 322 1.34 6.47 -32.81
N LEU A 323 1.88 6.56 -34.03
CA LEU A 323 3.28 6.23 -34.29
C LEU A 323 4.22 7.21 -33.60
N ILE A 324 3.93 8.52 -33.68
CA ILE A 324 4.71 9.55 -32.99
C ILE A 324 4.66 9.33 -31.48
N ASP A 325 3.48 9.05 -30.92
CA ASP A 325 3.33 8.76 -29.49
C ASP A 325 4.22 7.57 -29.08
N TYR A 326 4.18 6.48 -29.83
CA TYR A 326 5.01 5.31 -29.57
C TYR A 326 6.51 5.61 -29.66
N LEU A 327 6.96 6.29 -30.72
CA LEU A 327 8.37 6.64 -30.91
C LEU A 327 8.87 7.60 -29.81
N GLN A 328 8.03 8.52 -29.34
CA GLN A 328 8.37 9.40 -28.21
C GLN A 328 8.56 8.61 -26.91
N VAL A 329 7.69 7.64 -26.63
CA VAL A 329 7.85 6.74 -25.48
C VAL A 329 9.18 5.99 -25.58
N LEU A 330 9.48 5.39 -26.73
CA LEU A 330 10.75 4.68 -26.93
C LEU A 330 11.95 5.60 -26.75
N ALA A 331 11.93 6.79 -27.35
CA ALA A 331 13.00 7.78 -27.23
C ALA A 331 13.19 8.26 -25.77
N GLN A 332 12.12 8.31 -24.96
CA GLN A 332 12.21 8.64 -23.56
C GLN A 332 12.81 7.50 -22.73
N LEU A 333 12.36 6.27 -22.94
CA LEU A 333 12.76 5.11 -22.15
C LEU A 333 14.19 4.64 -22.47
N THR A 334 14.66 4.83 -23.70
CA THR A 334 16.02 4.49 -24.16
C THR A 334 17.10 5.40 -23.59
N LYS A 335 16.77 6.59 -23.08
CA LYS A 335 17.75 7.50 -22.45
C LYS A 335 18.51 6.85 -21.28
N ASN A 336 17.94 5.85 -20.63
CA ASN A 336 18.59 5.13 -19.53
C ASN A 336 19.71 4.19 -19.98
N PHE A 337 19.81 3.85 -21.27
CA PHE A 337 20.93 3.01 -21.74
C PHE A 337 22.28 3.67 -21.47
N GLY A 338 22.36 5.00 -21.48
CA GLY A 338 23.59 5.72 -21.11
C GLY A 338 24.03 5.51 -19.65
N GLN A 339 23.11 5.17 -18.74
CA GLN A 339 23.42 4.88 -17.33
C GLN A 339 23.81 3.41 -17.09
N LEU A 340 23.51 2.50 -18.02
CA LEU A 340 23.94 1.11 -17.97
C LEU A 340 25.41 0.92 -18.41
N LEU A 341 25.97 1.91 -19.10
CA LEU A 341 27.31 1.89 -19.68
C LEU A 341 28.40 2.48 -18.76
N THR A 342 28.05 3.02 -17.58
CA THR A 342 29.07 3.39 -16.59
C THR A 342 29.60 2.12 -15.94
N PRO A 343 30.86 1.72 -16.19
CA PRO A 343 31.47 0.60 -15.47
C PRO A 343 31.48 0.91 -13.97
N PRO A 344 31.43 -0.11 -13.08
CA PRO A 344 31.75 0.11 -11.68
C PRO A 344 33.14 0.76 -11.64
N SER A 345 33.27 1.89 -10.96
CA SER A 345 34.56 2.46 -10.64
C SER A 345 35.32 1.34 -9.91
N HIS A 346 36.33 0.78 -10.55
CA HIS A 346 37.39 0.13 -9.82
C HIS A 346 37.90 1.20 -8.85
N GLU A 347 37.71 0.96 -7.55
CA GLU A 347 38.54 1.58 -6.53
C GLU A 347 39.95 1.11 -6.87
N ASP A 348 40.72 1.97 -7.53
CA ASP A 348 42.13 1.73 -7.79
C ASP A 348 42.82 1.57 -6.43
N ASP A 349 43.34 0.36 -6.20
CA ASP A 349 44.37 0.07 -5.22
C ASP A 349 45.58 0.97 -5.57
N ASP A 350 45.73 2.09 -4.87
CA ASP A 350 46.97 2.87 -4.87
C ASP A 350 47.98 2.12 -3.98
N ASP A 351 48.81 1.30 -4.62
CA ASP A 351 50.09 0.81 -4.11
C ASP A 351 51.00 2.01 -3.76
N ASP A 352 51.17 2.25 -2.47
CA ASP A 352 52.07 3.28 -1.92
C ASP A 352 53.51 2.72 -1.83
N ASP A 353 54.27 2.83 -2.93
CA ASP A 353 55.73 2.73 -2.93
C ASP A 353 56.33 4.10 -3.29
N SER A 354 56.68 4.89 -2.27
CA SER A 354 57.55 6.06 -2.44
C SER A 354 58.92 5.82 -1.80
N ASP A 355 59.84 5.32 -2.62
CA ASP A 355 61.28 5.47 -2.40
C ASP A 355 61.65 6.95 -2.55
N THR A 356 62.10 7.59 -1.47
CA THR A 356 62.84 8.85 -1.53
C THR A 356 64.25 8.65 -0.99
N GLU A 357 65.21 8.75 -1.90
CA GLU A 357 66.64 8.56 -1.71
C GLU A 357 67.36 9.89 -1.35
N VAL A 358 68.32 9.80 -0.41
CA VAL A 358 69.55 10.64 -0.18
C VAL A 358 69.35 12.12 0.28
N VAL A 359 70.11 12.76 1.20
CA VAL A 359 71.57 12.79 1.52
C VAL A 359 71.85 13.44 2.91
N ASP A 360 72.90 12.94 3.57
CA ASP A 360 73.82 13.47 4.62
C ASP A 360 73.49 14.71 5.49
N ASN A 361 73.62 14.50 6.81
CA ASN A 361 74.71 15.08 7.62
C ASN A 361 74.85 14.37 8.98
#